data_AF-A0A938KRS1-F1
#
_entry.id   AF-A0A938KRS1-F1
#
_cell.length_a   1.000
_cell.length_b   1.000
_cell.length_c   1.000
_cell.angle_alpha   90.00
_cell.angle_beta   90.00
_cell.angle_gamma   90.00
#
_symmetry.space_group_name_H-M   'P 1'
#
loop_
_entity.id
_entity.type
_entity.pdbx_description
1 polymer ?
#
loop_
_entity_poly.entity_id
_entity_poly.type
_entity_poly.pdbx_seq_one_letter_code
_entity_poly.pdbx_strand_id
1 'polypeptide(L)'
;THDEWTALTNALGGETKAGAKLKGKLGWFPGLEGRDELDFQGLPAGFRGSDGTFGGVGAYAYWWSSTGSGINGSWGRFVDGTQPGIFMMDGFKKSAFSVRCVCQSTGTNRPGIGRIGSYSD
;
A
#
# COMPACT_ATOMS: atom_id res chain seq x y z
N THR A 1 6.71 6.32 -7.61
CA THR A 1 8.06 6.83 -7.25
C THR A 1 8.11 7.13 -5.76
N HIS A 2 9.30 7.41 -5.21
CA HIS A 2 9.44 7.83 -3.81
C HIS A 2 8.57 9.07 -3.51
N ASP A 3 8.58 10.07 -4.39
CA ASP A 3 7.82 11.30 -4.21
C ASP A 3 6.30 11.06 -4.23
N GLU A 4 5.80 10.17 -5.09
CA GLU A 4 4.39 9.77 -5.09
C GLU A 4 4.00 9.08 -3.77
N TRP A 5 4.88 8.23 -3.24
CA TRP A 5 4.67 7.62 -1.92
C TRP A 5 4.65 8.67 -0.82
N THR A 6 5.57 9.63 -0.84
CA THR A 6 5.63 10.73 0.13
C THR A 6 4.38 11.61 0.06
N ALA A 7 3.89 11.93 -1.15
CA ALA A 7 2.64 12.66 -1.32
C ALA A 7 1.44 11.89 -0.75
N LEU A 8 1.36 10.58 -1.03
CA LEU A 8 0.31 9.70 -0.52
C LEU A 8 0.33 9.62 1.01
N THR A 9 1.49 9.41 1.63
CA THR A 9 1.60 9.31 3.10
C THR A 9 1.28 10.64 3.77
N ASN A 10 1.69 11.77 3.19
CA ASN A 10 1.33 13.10 3.68
C ASN A 10 -0.19 13.34 3.61
N ALA A 11 -0.85 12.98 2.50
CA ALA A 11 -2.31 13.09 2.36
C ALA A 11 -3.06 12.26 3.42
N LEU A 12 -2.45 11.19 3.91
CA LEU A 12 -3.01 10.31 4.95
C LEU A 12 -2.70 10.77 6.38
N GLY A 13 -1.97 11.88 6.56
CA GLY A 13 -1.62 12.42 7.87
C GLY A 13 -0.26 11.98 8.40
N GLY A 14 0.65 11.62 7.50
CA GLY A 14 2.05 11.27 7.77
C GLY A 14 2.31 9.78 7.91
N GLU A 15 3.58 9.40 7.81
CA GLU A 15 4.01 7.99 7.77
C GLU A 15 3.58 7.17 9.00
N THR A 16 3.47 7.80 10.18
CA THR A 16 3.07 7.12 11.43
C THR A 16 1.59 6.74 11.49
N LYS A 17 0.76 7.28 10.60
CA LYS A 17 -0.70 7.04 10.53
C LYS A 17 -1.15 6.44 9.21
N ALA A 18 -0.36 6.64 8.15
CA ALA A 18 -0.71 6.24 6.80
C ALA A 18 -0.92 4.73 6.67
N GLY A 19 -0.18 3.91 7.41
CA GLY A 19 -0.29 2.45 7.34
C GLY A 19 -1.70 1.95 7.69
N ALA A 20 -2.25 2.38 8.83
CA ALA A 20 -3.61 2.02 9.25
C ALA A 20 -4.70 2.41 8.22
N LYS A 21 -4.44 3.45 7.42
CA LYS A 21 -5.36 3.97 6.41
C LYS A 21 -5.18 3.34 5.03
N LEU A 22 -4.00 2.79 4.74
CA LEU A 22 -3.69 2.05 3.50
C LEU A 22 -4.07 0.58 3.59
N LYS A 23 -4.03 -0.01 4.80
CA LYS A 23 -4.45 -1.39 5.03
C LYS A 23 -5.90 -1.59 4.57
N GLY A 24 -6.12 -2.66 3.82
CA GLY A 24 -7.45 -3.08 3.39
C GLY A 24 -8.33 -3.54 4.56
N LYS A 25 -9.64 -3.58 4.32
CA LYS A 25 -10.64 -4.05 5.29
C LYS A 25 -10.73 -5.58 5.39
N LEU A 26 -10.12 -6.28 4.43
CA LEU A 26 -10.22 -7.73 4.27
C LEU A 26 -8.85 -8.36 4.05
N GLY A 27 -8.76 -9.66 4.32
CA GLY A 27 -7.56 -10.48 4.11
C GLY A 27 -6.53 -10.43 5.25
N TRP A 28 -6.63 -9.44 6.14
CA TRP A 28 -5.80 -9.34 7.34
C TRP A 28 -6.24 -10.35 8.40
N PHE A 29 -5.31 -10.77 9.26
CA PHE A 29 -5.68 -11.53 10.44
C PHE A 29 -6.64 -10.71 11.31
N PRO A 30 -7.56 -11.37 12.05
CA PRO A 30 -8.56 -10.68 12.85
C PRO A 30 -7.95 -9.63 13.79
N GLY A 31 -8.41 -8.39 13.70
CA GLY A 31 -7.94 -7.26 14.50
C GLY A 31 -6.76 -6.49 13.91
N LEU A 32 -6.24 -6.90 12.74
CA LEU A 32 -5.12 -6.22 12.06
C LEU A 32 -5.57 -5.40 10.84
N GLU A 33 -6.83 -5.50 10.46
CA GLU A 33 -7.43 -4.79 9.34
C GLU A 33 -7.28 -3.25 9.45
N GLY A 34 -7.33 -2.61 8.29
CA GLY A 34 -7.26 -1.15 8.17
C GLY A 34 -8.59 -0.50 7.86
N ARG A 35 -8.54 0.83 7.75
CA ARG A 35 -9.69 1.66 7.39
C ARG A 35 -9.88 1.81 5.88
N ASP A 36 -8.83 1.59 5.11
CA ASP A 36 -8.81 1.76 3.65
C ASP A 36 -9.43 3.09 3.18
N GLU A 37 -8.92 4.22 3.69
CA GLU A 37 -9.54 5.55 3.50
C GLU A 37 -9.50 6.05 2.05
N LEU A 38 -8.62 5.49 1.23
CA LEU A 38 -8.44 5.84 -0.18
C LEU A 38 -8.91 4.76 -1.15
N ASP A 39 -9.57 3.70 -0.66
CA ASP A 39 -9.88 2.50 -1.46
C ASP A 39 -8.62 1.95 -2.15
N PHE A 40 -7.50 2.03 -1.43
CA PHE A 40 -6.20 1.54 -1.88
C PHE A 40 -6.15 0.00 -1.83
N GLN A 41 -6.97 -0.60 -0.95
CA GLN A 41 -7.10 -2.03 -0.75
C GLN A 41 -5.75 -2.69 -0.49
N GLY A 42 -5.05 -2.21 0.54
CA GLY A 42 -3.76 -2.76 0.92
C GLY A 42 -3.88 -4.21 1.40
N LEU A 43 -3.80 -5.17 0.47
CA LEU A 43 -3.96 -6.60 0.73
C LEU A 43 -2.70 -7.17 1.37
N PRO A 44 -2.84 -7.98 2.44
CA PRO A 44 -1.70 -8.58 3.14
C PRO A 44 -1.23 -9.85 2.44
N ALA A 45 -0.73 -9.69 1.21
CA ALA A 45 -0.20 -10.78 0.40
C ALA A 45 1.16 -11.31 0.90
N GLY A 46 1.72 -10.71 1.95
CA GLY A 46 3.05 -11.06 2.44
C GLY A 46 4.14 -10.68 1.45
N PHE A 47 5.24 -11.41 1.52
CA PHE A 47 6.41 -11.22 0.66
C PHE A 47 6.99 -12.56 0.21
N ARG A 48 7.73 -12.51 -0.89
CA ARG A 48 8.73 -13.54 -1.22
C ARG A 48 10.13 -12.97 -1.00
N GLY A 49 10.92 -13.63 -0.17
CA GLY A 49 12.33 -13.29 0.09
C GLY A 49 13.24 -13.61 -1.11
N SER A 50 14.47 -13.10 -1.04
CA SER A 50 15.47 -13.34 -2.09
C SER A 50 15.96 -14.80 -2.18
N ASP A 51 15.83 -15.54 -1.09
CA ASP A 51 16.04 -16.98 -0.94
C ASP A 51 14.85 -17.82 -1.46
N GLY A 52 13.76 -17.17 -1.83
CA GLY A 52 12.54 -17.80 -2.31
C GLY A 52 11.55 -18.24 -1.24
N THR A 53 11.83 -17.94 0.03
CA THR A 53 10.86 -18.15 1.11
C THR A 53 9.67 -17.22 0.97
N PHE A 54 8.48 -17.70 1.34
CA PHE A 54 7.27 -16.90 1.41
C PHE A 54 6.87 -16.70 2.87
N GLY A 55 6.42 -15.50 3.23
CA GLY A 55 6.06 -15.20 4.60
C GLY A 55 5.15 -13.99 4.73
N GLY A 56 4.54 -13.87 5.92
CA GLY A 56 3.79 -12.67 6.30
C GLY A 56 2.41 -12.51 5.66
N VAL A 57 1.88 -13.52 4.98
CA VAL A 57 0.50 -13.53 4.47
C VAL A 57 -0.46 -13.31 5.64
N GLY A 58 -1.43 -12.40 5.47
CA GLY A 58 -2.39 -12.01 6.51
C GLY A 58 -1.87 -11.00 7.55
N ALA A 59 -0.55 -10.78 7.64
CA ALA A 59 0.07 -9.91 8.64
C ALA A 59 0.87 -8.73 8.05
N TYR A 60 1.23 -8.80 6.77
CA TYR A 60 2.03 -7.76 6.13
C TYR A 60 1.59 -7.55 4.68
N ALA A 61 1.66 -6.30 4.24
CA ALA A 61 1.46 -5.94 2.84
C ALA A 61 2.68 -5.16 2.35
N TYR A 62 3.23 -5.58 1.20
CA TYR A 62 4.42 -5.01 0.60
C TYR A 62 4.13 -4.50 -0.81
N TRP A 63 4.68 -3.33 -1.14
CA TRP A 63 4.58 -2.72 -2.46
C TRP A 63 5.92 -2.25 -3.00
N TRP A 64 6.10 -2.39 -4.31
CA TRP A 64 7.24 -1.82 -5.01
C TRP A 64 7.11 -0.30 -5.15
N SER A 65 8.22 0.41 -5.02
CA SER A 65 8.39 1.75 -5.60
C SER A 65 9.06 1.62 -6.96
N SER A 66 8.60 2.43 -7.92
CA SER A 66 9.23 2.58 -9.24
C SER A 66 10.57 3.33 -9.19
N THR A 67 10.89 3.97 -8.05
CA THR A 67 12.20 4.59 -7.83
C THR A 67 13.20 3.53 -7.37
N GLY A 68 14.22 3.30 -8.19
CA GLY A 68 15.31 2.38 -7.87
C GLY A 68 16.12 2.86 -6.66
N SER A 69 16.66 1.91 -5.88
CA SER A 69 17.59 2.18 -4.79
C SER A 69 19.00 1.76 -5.19
N GLY A 70 19.77 2.72 -5.70
CA GLY A 70 21.20 2.55 -6.00
C GLY A 70 21.58 1.25 -6.73
N ILE A 71 22.75 0.70 -6.37
CA ILE A 71 23.42 -0.42 -7.07
C ILE A 71 22.73 -1.78 -6.87
N ASN A 72 21.96 -1.98 -5.79
CA ASN A 72 21.55 -3.33 -5.35
C ASN A 72 20.03 -3.59 -5.21
N GLY A 73 19.16 -2.59 -5.43
CA GLY A 73 17.73 -2.80 -5.18
C GLY A 73 16.77 -1.78 -5.78
N SER A 74 15.49 -1.99 -5.52
CA SER A 74 14.44 -0.97 -5.68
C SER A 74 13.84 -0.67 -4.32
N TRP A 75 13.46 0.57 -4.03
CA TRP A 75 12.78 0.85 -2.76
C TRP A 75 11.43 0.15 -2.71
N GLY A 76 11.10 -0.39 -1.54
CA GLY A 76 9.78 -0.92 -1.21
C GLY A 76 9.11 -0.09 -0.13
N ARG A 77 7.79 -0.29 0.00
CA ARG A 77 7.00 0.16 1.14
C ARG A 77 6.27 -1.03 1.73
N PHE A 78 6.14 -1.07 3.04
CA PHE A 78 5.32 -2.09 3.68
C PHE A 78 4.56 -1.54 4.87
N VAL A 79 3.48 -2.23 5.20
CA VAL A 79 2.70 -2.01 6.42
C VAL A 79 2.62 -3.32 7.19
N ASP A 80 2.78 -3.21 8.50
CA ASP A 80 2.59 -4.27 9.48
C ASP A 80 1.18 -4.15 10.05
N GLY A 81 0.48 -5.28 10.17
CA GLY A 81 -0.88 -5.33 10.70
C GLY A 81 -1.00 -4.75 12.12
N THR A 82 0.05 -4.85 12.93
CA THR A 82 0.10 -4.36 14.31
C THR A 82 0.48 -2.89 14.44
N GLN A 83 1.00 -2.28 13.37
CA GLN A 83 1.49 -0.91 13.40
C GLN A 83 0.57 0.03 12.62
N PRO A 84 0.39 1.27 13.08
CA PRO A 84 -0.35 2.28 12.34
C PRO A 84 0.47 2.91 11.21
N GLY A 85 1.78 2.70 11.20
CA GLY A 85 2.72 3.33 10.27
C GLY A 85 2.96 2.55 8.98
N ILE A 86 3.52 3.25 8.00
CA ILE A 86 4.13 2.68 6.79
C ILE A 86 5.65 2.81 6.89
N PHE A 87 6.36 1.79 6.42
CA PHE A 87 7.80 1.72 6.53
C PHE A 87 8.44 1.60 5.14
N MET A 88 9.63 2.16 5.00
CA MET A 88 10.47 2.01 3.83
C MET A 88 11.41 0.82 4.02
N MET A 89 11.64 0.07 2.95
CA MET A 89 12.67 -0.97 2.93
C MET A 89 13.46 -0.93 1.63
N ASP A 90 14.69 -1.43 1.68
CA ASP A 90 15.45 -1.73 0.48
C ASP A 90 15.00 -3.08 -0.07
N GLY A 91 14.43 -3.07 -1.28
CA GLY A 91 13.97 -4.27 -1.95
C GLY A 91 15.12 -4.95 -2.69
N PHE A 92 15.40 -6.20 -2.34
CA PHE A 92 16.32 -7.04 -3.10
C PHE A 92 15.68 -7.38 -4.46
N LYS A 93 16.43 -7.28 -5.56
CA LYS A 93 15.93 -7.55 -6.94
C LYS A 93 15.26 -8.92 -7.13
N LYS A 94 15.45 -9.87 -6.20
CA LYS A 94 14.88 -11.23 -6.21
C LYS A 94 13.62 -11.38 -5.35
N SER A 95 13.24 -10.37 -4.59
CA SER A 95 12.00 -10.40 -3.81
C SER A 95 10.78 -10.25 -4.72
N ALA A 96 9.59 -10.61 -4.23
CA ALA A 96 8.33 -10.31 -4.92
C ALA A 96 7.39 -9.55 -3.97
N PHE A 97 7.04 -8.33 -4.37
CA PHE A 97 6.07 -7.46 -3.72
C PHE A 97 4.92 -7.12 -4.68
N SER A 98 3.80 -6.64 -4.16
CA SER A 98 2.66 -6.23 -4.98
C SER A 98 2.98 -4.96 -5.78
N VAL A 99 2.47 -4.87 -7.01
CA VAL A 99 2.53 -3.63 -7.80
C VAL A 99 1.16 -2.97 -7.73
N ARG A 100 1.11 -1.70 -7.31
CA ARG A 100 -0.08 -0.85 -7.38
C ARG A 100 0.32 0.50 -7.95
N CYS A 101 -0.52 1.08 -8.80
CA CYS A 101 -0.31 2.43 -9.30
C CYS A 101 -0.76 3.43 -8.23
N VAL A 102 0.07 4.43 -7.95
CA VAL A 102 -0.28 5.55 -7.07
C VAL A 102 -0.65 6.73 -7.97
N CYS A 103 -1.88 7.24 -7.84
CA CYS A 103 -2.30 8.42 -8.58
C CYS A 103 -2.02 9.68 -7.74
N GLN A 104 -1.37 10.69 -8.31
CA GLN A 104 -1.24 11.99 -7.68
C GLN A 104 -2.59 12.70 -7.71
N SER A 105 -3.16 13.02 -6.54
CA SER A 105 -4.27 13.97 -6.46
C SER A 105 -3.70 15.39 -6.41
N THR A 106 -3.23 15.91 -7.54
CA THR A 106 -3.08 17.37 -7.68
C THR A 106 -4.48 17.96 -7.65
N GLY A 107 -4.76 18.84 -6.69
CA GLY A 107 -6.09 19.35 -6.42
C GLY A 107 -6.72 20.03 -7.62
N THR A 108 -7.54 19.29 -8.37
CA THR A 108 -8.61 19.78 -9.24
C THR A 108 -9.66 18.70 -9.34
N ASN A 109 -10.86 18.99 -8.83
CA ASN A 109 -12.15 18.32 -9.07
C ASN A 109 -12.09 16.83 -9.48
N ARG A 110 -12.43 15.93 -8.55
CA ARG A 110 -13.10 14.68 -8.92
C ARG A 110 -14.47 15.05 -9.50
N PRO A 111 -14.80 14.75 -10.77
CA PRO A 111 -16.20 14.54 -11.12
C PRO A 111 -16.66 13.35 -10.27
N GLY A 112 -17.79 13.53 -9.58
CA GLY A 112 -18.31 12.57 -8.62
C GLY A 112 -18.29 11.14 -9.15
N ILE A 113 -17.90 10.22 -8.28
CA ILE A 113 -18.34 8.83 -8.34
C ILE A 113 -19.86 8.88 -8.48
N GLY A 114 -20.34 8.57 -9.67
CA GLY A 114 -21.77 8.43 -9.93
C GLY A 114 -22.31 7.37 -9.00
N ARG A 115 -23.28 7.75 -8.16
CA ARG A 115 -24.22 6.81 -7.60
C ARG A 115 -24.84 6.05 -8.77
N ILE A 116 -24.59 4.75 -8.85
CA ILE A 116 -25.35 3.85 -9.71
C ILE A 116 -26.77 3.87 -9.15
N GLY A 117 -27.63 4.66 -9.78
CA GLY A 117 -29.07 4.61 -9.58
C GLY A 117 -29.57 3.24 -10.06
N SER A 118 -30.41 2.62 -9.24
CA SER A 118 -31.25 1.50 -9.61
C SER A 118 -32.10 1.85 -10.83
N TYR A 119 -31.99 1.08 -11.90
CA TYR A 119 -33.02 1.06 -12.94
C TYR A 119 -34.04 -0.01 -12.59
N SER A 120 -35.25 0.45 -12.30
CA SER A 120 -36.48 -0.31 -12.41
C SER A 120 -37.34 0.44 -13.42
N ASP A 121 -37.54 -0.17 -14.58
CA ASP A 121 -38.76 -0.13 -15.41
C ASP A 121 -38.83 -1.46 -16.17
#